data_AF-A0A3M1YK27-F1
#
_entry.id   AF-A0A3M1YK27-F1
#
_cell.length_a   1.000
_cell.length_b   1.000
_cell.length_c   1.000
_cell.angle_alpha   90.00
_cell.angle_beta   90.00
_cell.angle_gamma   90.00
#
_symmetry.space_group_name_H-M   'P 1'
#
loop_
_entity.id
_entity.type
_entity.pdbx_description
1 polymer ?
#
loop_
_entity_poly.entity_id
_entity_poly.type
_entity_poly.pdbx_seq_one_letter_code
_entity_poly.pdbx_strand_id
1 'polypeptide(L)'
;FLLEISPDPTARPGLVFYVQNPDAVCACLEPWSRFYKTSDGYFFGTPAGVRVVLRAGTPPLRFEPSDEGFGLTGNFAGVSIETTEMERSQAVWSCLGYRVAAGNPADGWLSLSNGSGVDISLMSPGACPHLFANPSLTFFNGKEKNPRLIRAIRQAGVPIAEEVTVFNPAGEVDNLVLRDPGGLGFFVFND
;
A
#
# COMPACT_ATOMS: atom_id res chain seq x y z
N PHE A 1 10.37 -4.22 1.09
CA PHE A 1 9.71 -3.13 0.34
C PHE A 1 10.76 -2.13 -0.14
N LEU A 2 10.68 -1.66 -1.38
CA LEU A 2 11.51 -0.57 -1.91
C LEU A 2 10.56 0.54 -2.36
N LEU A 3 10.77 1.76 -1.85
CA LEU A 3 10.12 2.96 -2.35
C LEU A 3 11.11 3.73 -3.22
N GLU A 4 10.84 3.80 -4.51
CA GLU A 4 11.63 4.58 -5.46
C GLU A 4 10.98 5.96 -5.66
N ILE A 5 11.79 7.02 -5.57
CA ILE A 5 11.35 8.38 -5.86
C ILE A 5 11.88 8.75 -7.23
N SER A 6 10.98 9.04 -8.17
CA SER A 6 11.34 9.53 -9.49
C SER A 6 11.12 11.04 -9.56
N PRO A 7 12.13 11.84 -9.96
CA PRO A 7 11.95 13.27 -10.21
C PRO A 7 11.28 13.56 -11.57
N ASP A 8 10.98 12.53 -12.37
CA ASP A 8 10.34 12.70 -13.68
C ASP A 8 8.92 13.27 -13.51
N PRO A 9 8.57 14.39 -14.18
CA PRO A 9 7.23 15.00 -14.07
C PRO A 9 6.09 14.09 -14.55
N THR A 10 6.41 13.05 -15.32
CA THR A 10 5.47 12.04 -15.80
C THR A 10 5.36 10.83 -14.88
N ALA A 11 6.19 10.75 -13.82
CA ALA A 11 6.08 9.71 -12.81
C ALA A 11 4.70 9.76 -12.15
N ARG A 12 4.15 8.58 -11.87
CA ARG A 12 2.88 8.41 -11.16
C ARG A 12 3.06 7.34 -10.09
N PRO A 13 2.44 7.47 -8.91
CA PRO A 13 2.44 6.42 -7.91
C PRO A 13 1.96 5.09 -8.50
N GLY A 14 2.61 4.00 -8.11
CA GLY A 14 2.29 2.67 -8.58
C GLY A 14 3.16 1.62 -7.92
N LEU A 15 2.78 0.36 -8.12
CA LEU A 15 3.48 -0.79 -7.56
C LEU A 15 4.25 -1.50 -8.68
N VAL A 16 5.52 -1.77 -8.44
CA VAL A 16 6.40 -2.47 -9.40
C VAL A 16 6.59 -3.90 -8.93
N PHE A 17 6.26 -4.85 -9.80
CA PHE A 17 6.46 -6.28 -9.59
C PHE A 17 7.50 -6.82 -10.56
N TYR A 18 8.49 -7.52 -10.02
CA TYR A 18 9.45 -8.28 -10.80
C TYR A 18 8.99 -9.74 -10.85
N VAL A 19 8.69 -10.22 -12.05
CA VAL A 19 8.16 -11.56 -12.29
C VAL A 19 8.99 -12.27 -13.36
N GLN A 20 9.17 -13.58 -13.22
CA GLN A 20 9.98 -14.35 -14.17
C GLN A 20 9.30 -14.46 -15.54
N ASN A 21 7.97 -14.55 -15.58
CA ASN A 21 7.20 -14.64 -16.81
C ASN A 21 6.01 -13.65 -16.77
N PRO A 22 6.23 -12.39 -17.21
CA PRO A 22 5.16 -11.39 -17.25
C PRO A 22 3.98 -11.79 -18.14
N ASP A 23 4.22 -12.53 -19.24
CA ASP A 23 3.17 -12.95 -20.16
C ASP A 23 2.18 -13.92 -19.50
N ALA A 24 2.67 -14.84 -18.67
CA ALA A 24 1.82 -15.74 -17.89
C ALA A 24 0.95 -14.98 -16.87
N VAL A 25 1.50 -13.95 -16.23
CA VAL A 25 0.74 -13.08 -15.32
C VAL A 25 -0.32 -12.29 -16.10
N CYS A 26 0.02 -11.73 -17.25
CA CYS A 26 -0.93 -11.05 -18.13
C CYS A 26 -2.06 -11.97 -18.60
N ALA A 27 -1.77 -13.23 -18.95
CA ALA A 27 -2.81 -14.20 -19.32
C ALA A 27 -3.79 -14.48 -18.16
N CYS A 28 -3.30 -14.57 -16.92
CA CYS A 28 -4.18 -14.68 -15.74
C CYS A 28 -5.04 -13.44 -15.52
N LEU A 29 -4.47 -12.26 -15.77
CA LEU A 29 -5.11 -10.97 -15.52
C LEU A 29 -6.02 -10.49 -16.68
N GLU A 30 -5.98 -11.13 -17.85
CA GLU A 30 -6.74 -10.75 -19.05
C GLU A 30 -8.24 -10.54 -18.81
N PRO A 31 -8.94 -11.37 -18.00
CA PRO A 31 -10.36 -11.15 -17.71
C PRO A 31 -10.63 -9.88 -16.88
N TRP A 32 -9.61 -9.35 -16.21
CA TRP A 32 -9.77 -8.35 -15.15
C TRP A 32 -9.19 -6.98 -15.50
N SER A 33 -8.23 -6.91 -16.40
CA SER A 33 -7.58 -5.64 -16.74
C SER A 33 -7.09 -5.59 -18.20
N ARG A 34 -6.79 -4.36 -18.64
CA ARG A 34 -6.15 -4.10 -19.93
C ARG A 34 -4.68 -3.76 -19.70
N PHE A 35 -3.81 -4.35 -20.49
CA PHE A 35 -2.37 -4.14 -20.41
C PHE A 35 -1.88 -3.23 -21.52
N TYR A 36 -0.84 -2.50 -21.18
CA TYR A 36 -0.03 -1.76 -22.13
C TYR A 36 1.38 -2.33 -22.09
N LYS A 37 1.86 -2.75 -23.24
CA LYS A 37 3.23 -3.23 -23.38
C LYS A 37 4.20 -2.06 -23.30
N THR A 38 5.28 -2.25 -22.57
CA THR A 38 6.41 -1.32 -22.44
C THR A 38 7.69 -2.00 -22.93
N SER A 39 8.79 -1.26 -23.02
CA SER A 39 10.09 -1.79 -23.43
C SER A 39 10.62 -2.91 -22.53
N ASP A 40 10.21 -2.94 -21.27
CA ASP A 40 10.75 -3.78 -20.20
C ASP A 40 9.66 -4.58 -19.44
N GLY A 41 8.47 -4.69 -20.02
CA GLY A 41 7.37 -5.49 -19.48
C GLY A 41 5.99 -4.90 -19.79
N TYR A 42 5.11 -4.81 -18.79
CA TYR A 42 3.73 -4.34 -18.97
C TYR A 42 3.34 -3.34 -17.88
N PHE A 43 2.33 -2.52 -18.13
CA PHE A 43 1.61 -1.82 -17.07
C PHE A 43 0.10 -1.95 -17.23
N PHE A 44 -0.62 -1.89 -16.11
CA PHE A 44 -2.07 -1.94 -16.07
C PHE A 44 -2.61 -1.19 -14.83
N GLY A 45 -3.92 -0.97 -14.79
CA GLY A 45 -4.63 -0.46 -13.62
C GLY A 45 -5.44 -1.56 -12.93
N THR A 46 -5.41 -1.60 -11.60
CA THR A 46 -6.30 -2.48 -10.81
C THR A 46 -7.75 -1.93 -10.81
N PRO A 47 -8.76 -2.71 -10.37
CA PRO A 47 -10.13 -2.22 -10.22
C PRO A 47 -10.23 -0.98 -9.31
N ALA A 48 -9.32 -0.87 -8.34
CA ALA A 48 -9.19 0.27 -7.45
C ALA A 48 -8.46 1.48 -8.06
N GLY A 49 -8.05 1.41 -9.33
CA GLY A 49 -7.30 2.48 -9.99
C GLY A 49 -5.81 2.55 -9.61
N VAL A 50 -5.29 1.57 -8.88
CA VAL A 50 -3.87 1.50 -8.53
C VAL A 50 -3.08 1.07 -9.77
N ARG A 51 -2.03 1.82 -10.11
CA ARG A 51 -1.14 1.46 -11.22
C ARG A 51 -0.21 0.33 -10.81
N VAL A 52 -0.12 -0.70 -11.65
CA VAL A 52 0.82 -1.81 -11.47
C VAL A 52 1.71 -1.91 -12.70
N VAL A 53 3.00 -2.09 -12.47
CA VAL A 53 4.02 -2.30 -13.49
C VAL A 53 4.62 -3.69 -13.30
N LEU A 54 4.58 -4.50 -14.35
CA LEU A 54 5.23 -5.81 -14.41
C LEU A 54 6.56 -5.67 -15.14
N ARG A 55 7.63 -6.13 -14.50
CA ARG A 55 8.99 -6.20 -15.05
C ARG A 55 9.45 -7.64 -15.11
N ALA A 56 10.11 -8.00 -16.20
CA ALA A 56 10.72 -9.31 -16.31
C ALA A 56 11.95 -9.41 -15.39
N GLY A 57 12.12 -10.55 -14.72
CA GLY A 57 13.34 -10.89 -13.98
C GLY A 57 13.22 -10.69 -12.47
N THR A 58 14.31 -10.23 -11.85
CA THR A 58 14.41 -10.02 -10.40
C THR A 58 14.67 -8.55 -10.08
N PRO A 59 14.25 -8.06 -8.90
CA PRO A 59 14.59 -6.70 -8.47
C PRO A 59 16.11 -6.47 -8.50
N PRO A 60 16.57 -5.28 -8.92
CA PRO A 60 18.00 -4.97 -8.98
C PRO A 60 18.65 -4.87 -7.59
N LEU A 61 17.84 -4.65 -6.56
CA LEU A 61 18.26 -4.51 -5.18
C LEU A 61 17.60 -5.59 -4.32
N ARG A 62 18.40 -6.19 -3.44
CA ARG A 62 17.95 -7.09 -2.38
C ARG A 62 18.20 -6.41 -1.05
N PHE A 63 17.24 -6.51 -0.14
CA PHE A 63 17.32 -5.93 1.18
C PHE A 63 17.00 -7.01 2.20
N GLU A 64 17.72 -6.99 3.32
CA GLU A 64 17.38 -7.80 4.49
C GLU A 64 16.38 -7.01 5.34
N PRO A 65 15.27 -7.63 5.79
CA PRO A 65 14.35 -7.00 6.73
C PRO A 65 15.08 -6.55 8.01
N SER A 66 14.64 -5.43 8.56
CA SER A 66 15.06 -4.93 9.88
C SER A 66 13.82 -4.78 10.75
N ASP A 67 13.92 -5.25 11.99
CA ASP A 67 12.86 -5.08 12.99
C ASP A 67 12.72 -3.61 13.42
N GLU A 68 13.78 -2.82 13.26
CA GLU A 68 13.74 -1.38 13.53
C GLU A 68 13.45 -0.57 12.25
N GLY A 69 12.28 0.06 12.22
CA GLY A 69 11.97 1.11 11.24
C GLY A 69 12.78 2.38 11.50
N PHE A 70 13.48 2.88 10.48
CA PHE A 70 14.35 4.06 10.56
C PHE A 70 13.66 5.38 10.15
N GLY A 71 12.53 5.31 9.44
CA GLY A 71 11.81 6.48 8.96
C GLY A 71 10.91 7.12 10.02
N LEU A 72 10.51 8.38 9.80
CA LEU A 72 9.54 9.08 10.66
C LEU A 72 8.16 8.42 10.73
N THR A 73 7.84 7.58 9.74
CA THR A 73 6.59 6.79 9.69
C THR A 73 6.67 5.50 10.51
N GLY A 74 7.89 5.04 10.86
CA GLY A 74 8.12 3.86 11.69
C GLY A 74 8.13 2.53 10.92
N ASN A 75 7.41 1.53 11.41
CA ASN A 75 7.51 0.16 10.90
C ASN A 75 6.50 -0.09 9.77
N PHE A 76 7.00 -0.43 8.59
CA PHE A 76 6.16 -0.68 7.42
C PHE A 76 5.40 -2.01 7.56
N ALA A 77 4.09 -1.96 7.36
CA ALA A 77 3.19 -3.12 7.47
C ALA A 77 2.63 -3.59 6.11
N GLY A 78 2.55 -2.71 5.12
CA GLY A 78 2.02 -3.08 3.81
C GLY A 78 1.40 -1.92 3.04
N VAL A 79 0.59 -2.26 2.03
CA VAL A 79 -0.13 -1.29 1.20
C VAL A 79 -1.62 -1.48 1.38
N SER A 80 -2.31 -0.41 1.75
CA SER A 80 -3.77 -0.39 1.86
C SER A 80 -4.38 0.20 0.58
N ILE A 81 -5.43 -0.46 0.11
CA ILE A 81 -6.16 -0.13 -1.13
C ILE A 81 -7.65 -0.18 -0.85
N GLU A 82 -8.35 0.92 -1.09
CA GLU A 82 -9.81 0.98 -1.04
C GLU A 82 -10.37 0.55 -2.41
N THR A 83 -11.38 -0.31 -2.42
CA THR A 83 -11.96 -0.85 -3.65
C THR A 83 -13.46 -1.05 -3.55
N THR A 84 -14.17 -0.70 -4.62
CA THR A 84 -15.60 -0.99 -4.78
C THR A 84 -15.87 -2.39 -5.33
N GLU A 85 -14.84 -3.08 -5.81
CA GLU A 85 -14.93 -4.41 -6.44
C GLU A 85 -14.02 -5.40 -5.70
N MET A 86 -14.41 -5.80 -4.49
CA MET A 86 -13.58 -6.63 -3.59
C MET A 86 -13.15 -7.96 -4.23
N GLU A 87 -14.09 -8.73 -4.77
CA GLU A 87 -13.80 -10.03 -5.41
C GLU A 87 -12.86 -9.89 -6.60
N ARG A 88 -13.12 -8.91 -7.47
CA ARG A 88 -12.26 -8.65 -8.63
C ARG A 88 -10.87 -8.18 -8.22
N SER A 89 -10.79 -7.35 -7.18
CA SER A 89 -9.52 -6.88 -6.65
C SER A 89 -8.72 -8.06 -6.09
N GLN A 90 -9.35 -8.92 -5.29
CA GLN A 90 -8.72 -10.15 -4.79
C GLN A 90 -8.22 -11.05 -5.93
N ALA A 91 -9.00 -11.23 -7.01
CA ALA A 91 -8.60 -12.02 -8.17
C ALA A 91 -7.35 -11.45 -8.86
N VAL A 92 -7.28 -10.13 -9.03
CA VAL A 92 -6.10 -9.45 -9.60
C VAL A 92 -4.85 -9.71 -8.75
N TRP A 93 -4.94 -9.53 -7.43
CA TRP A 93 -3.79 -9.80 -6.55
C TRP A 93 -3.42 -11.28 -6.50
N SER A 94 -4.40 -12.17 -6.63
CA SER A 94 -4.16 -13.63 -6.70
C SER A 94 -3.33 -14.03 -7.93
N CYS A 95 -3.56 -13.39 -9.08
CA CYS A 95 -2.71 -13.58 -10.27
C CYS A 95 -1.25 -13.10 -10.05
N LEU A 96 -1.02 -12.20 -9.09
CA LEU A 96 0.31 -11.75 -8.67
C LEU A 96 0.91 -12.62 -7.54
N GLY A 97 0.27 -13.76 -7.23
CA GLY A 97 0.74 -14.73 -6.24
C GLY A 97 0.30 -14.44 -4.80
N TYR A 98 -0.53 -13.42 -4.58
CA TYR A 98 -1.09 -13.16 -3.26
C TYR A 98 -2.20 -14.15 -2.90
N ARG A 99 -2.36 -14.41 -1.60
CA ARG A 99 -3.42 -15.24 -1.02
C ARG A 99 -3.99 -14.55 0.20
N VAL A 100 -5.23 -14.87 0.55
CA VAL A 100 -5.84 -14.36 1.78
C VAL A 100 -5.02 -14.83 2.98
N ALA A 101 -4.55 -13.85 3.76
CA ALA A 101 -3.83 -14.06 5.01
C ALA A 101 -4.77 -13.84 6.21
N ALA A 102 -5.67 -12.84 6.13
CA ALA A 102 -6.65 -12.53 7.17
C ALA A 102 -7.85 -11.74 6.61
N GLY A 103 -8.88 -11.59 7.43
CA GLY A 103 -10.09 -10.83 7.10
C GLY A 103 -11.13 -11.60 6.30
N ASN A 104 -12.21 -10.91 5.95
CA ASN A 104 -13.35 -11.45 5.20
C ASN A 104 -13.99 -10.33 4.36
N PRO A 105 -14.27 -10.53 3.06
CA PRO A 105 -14.98 -9.54 2.24
C PRO A 105 -16.29 -9.04 2.85
N ALA A 106 -17.01 -9.92 3.57
CA ALA A 106 -18.28 -9.58 4.23
C ALA A 106 -18.09 -8.58 5.38
N ASP A 107 -16.94 -8.59 6.03
CA ASP A 107 -16.56 -7.62 7.07
C ASP A 107 -15.98 -6.34 6.49
N GLY A 108 -15.94 -6.23 5.15
CA GLY A 108 -15.47 -5.06 4.43
C GLY A 108 -13.95 -4.95 4.32
N TRP A 109 -13.19 -6.00 4.67
CA TRP A 109 -11.73 -5.96 4.56
C TRP A 109 -11.08 -7.33 4.33
N LEU A 110 -9.93 -7.33 3.65
CA LEU A 110 -9.07 -8.48 3.45
C LEU A 110 -7.60 -8.08 3.60
N SER A 111 -6.78 -8.92 4.21
CA SER A 111 -5.33 -8.85 4.07
C SER A 111 -4.85 -10.00 3.18
N LEU A 112 -4.01 -9.67 2.21
CA LEU A 112 -3.42 -10.60 1.26
C LEU A 112 -1.90 -10.61 1.40
N SER A 113 -1.30 -11.80 1.43
CA SER A 113 0.15 -11.98 1.45
C SER A 113 0.65 -12.90 0.34
N ASN A 114 1.85 -12.66 -0.15
CA ASN A 114 2.59 -13.54 -1.05
C ASN A 114 3.94 -13.99 -0.44
N GLY A 115 4.17 -13.73 0.86
CA GLY A 115 5.41 -14.07 1.55
C GLY A 115 6.59 -13.11 1.29
N SER A 116 6.39 -12.02 0.55
CA SER A 116 7.44 -11.01 0.27
C SER A 116 7.68 -10.00 1.41
N GLY A 117 6.90 -10.08 2.48
CA GLY A 117 6.88 -9.07 3.56
C GLY A 117 6.21 -7.75 3.16
N VAL A 118 5.50 -7.72 2.03
CA VAL A 118 4.65 -6.60 1.62
C VAL A 118 3.24 -7.10 1.40
N ASP A 119 2.42 -6.98 2.42
CA ASP A 119 1.02 -7.39 2.37
C ASP A 119 0.16 -6.31 1.71
N ILE A 120 -0.94 -6.75 1.08
CA ILE A 120 -1.95 -5.88 0.47
C ILE A 120 -3.23 -5.98 1.29
N SER A 121 -3.64 -4.86 1.88
CA SER A 121 -4.92 -4.72 2.57
C SER A 121 -5.96 -4.16 1.60
N LEU A 122 -7.00 -4.92 1.31
CA LEU A 122 -8.18 -4.44 0.57
C LEU A 122 -9.26 -4.01 1.55
N MET A 123 -9.81 -2.82 1.32
CA MET A 123 -10.86 -2.22 2.16
C MET A 123 -12.06 -1.84 1.29
N SER A 124 -13.27 -2.12 1.77
CA SER A 124 -14.50 -1.63 1.14
C SER A 124 -14.64 -0.12 1.35
N PRO A 125 -15.43 0.57 0.50
CA PRO A 125 -15.61 2.01 0.61
C PRO A 125 -16.17 2.40 1.97
N GLY A 126 -15.51 3.33 2.67
CA GLY A 126 -15.94 3.80 3.98
C GLY A 126 -15.73 2.81 5.13
N ALA A 127 -15.02 1.70 4.91
CA ALA A 127 -14.61 0.80 5.99
C ALA A 127 -13.61 1.47 6.96
N CYS A 128 -12.85 2.45 6.46
CA CYS A 128 -11.95 3.25 7.27
C CYS A 128 -12.64 4.55 7.72
N PRO A 129 -12.68 4.85 9.04
CA PRO A 129 -13.30 6.07 9.58
C PRO A 129 -12.37 7.30 9.49
N HIS A 130 -11.48 7.35 8.51
CA HIS A 130 -10.50 8.41 8.27
C HIS A 130 -10.29 8.58 6.75
N LEU A 131 -9.64 9.67 6.34
CA LEU A 131 -9.27 9.93 4.96
C LEU A 131 -8.44 8.77 4.39
N PHE A 132 -8.82 8.35 3.19
CA PHE A 132 -8.15 7.27 2.47
C PHE A 132 -7.60 7.81 1.14
N ALA A 133 -6.27 7.83 1.02
CA ALA A 133 -5.61 8.04 -0.27
C ALA A 133 -5.31 6.68 -0.90
N ASN A 134 -5.49 6.55 -2.22
CA ASN A 134 -5.41 5.25 -2.88
C ASN A 134 -4.26 5.22 -3.91
N PRO A 135 -3.23 4.38 -3.74
CA PRO A 135 -2.98 3.53 -2.57
C PRO A 135 -2.41 4.33 -1.37
N SER A 136 -2.38 3.69 -0.20
CA SER A 136 -1.68 4.19 0.99
C SER A 136 -0.65 3.18 1.49
N LEU A 137 0.50 3.68 1.97
CA LEU A 137 1.46 2.87 2.72
C LEU A 137 1.05 2.83 4.19
N THR A 138 1.00 1.65 4.79
CA THR A 138 0.55 1.48 6.18
C THR A 138 1.74 1.19 7.08
N PHE A 139 1.78 1.89 8.21
CA PHE A 139 2.78 1.72 9.25
C PHE A 139 2.12 1.47 10.60
N PHE A 140 2.56 0.43 11.30
CA PHE A 140 2.05 0.01 12.60
C PHE A 140 3.17 0.08 13.64
N ASN A 141 2.99 0.92 14.65
CA ASN A 141 4.06 1.34 15.56
C ASN A 141 3.79 0.99 17.02
N GLY A 142 2.57 0.60 17.37
CA GLY A 142 2.13 0.34 18.72
C GLY A 142 2.14 1.56 19.66
N LYS A 143 1.58 1.33 20.85
CA LYS A 143 1.22 2.39 21.82
C LYS A 143 2.39 3.24 22.30
N GLU A 144 3.59 2.66 22.39
CA GLU A 144 4.75 3.37 22.93
C GLU A 144 5.52 4.18 21.87
N LYS A 145 5.63 3.65 20.64
CA LYS A 145 6.42 4.26 19.57
C LYS A 145 5.59 5.29 18.79
N ASN A 146 4.30 5.04 18.53
CA ASN A 146 3.50 5.92 17.68
C ASN A 146 3.44 7.37 18.19
N PRO A 147 3.22 7.64 19.49
CA PRO A 147 3.22 9.03 20.01
C PRO A 147 4.57 9.74 19.83
N ARG A 148 5.69 9.01 19.84
CA ARG A 148 7.03 9.59 19.60
C ARG A 148 7.18 10.00 18.13
N LEU A 149 6.73 9.15 17.21
CA LEU A 149 6.75 9.42 15.77
C LEU A 149 5.86 10.61 15.40
N ILE A 150 4.64 10.68 15.96
CA ILE A 150 3.73 11.82 15.76
C ILE A 150 4.40 13.15 16.15
N ARG A 151 5.08 13.19 17.30
CA ARG A 151 5.84 14.39 17.73
C ARG A 151 6.97 14.72 16.75
N ALA A 152 7.73 13.72 16.30
CA ALA A 152 8.83 13.92 15.36
C ALA A 152 8.34 14.44 13.99
N ILE A 153 7.22 13.90 13.48
CA ILE A 153 6.57 14.34 12.24
C ILE A 153 6.16 15.82 12.34
N ARG A 154 5.51 16.21 13.45
CA ARG A 154 5.11 17.61 13.70
C ARG A 154 6.33 18.53 13.79
N GLN A 155 7.38 18.12 14.51
CA GLN A 155 8.62 18.89 14.65
C GLN A 155 9.36 19.08 13.31
N ALA A 156 9.29 18.08 12.43
CA ALA A 156 9.86 18.15 11.09
C ALA A 156 9.05 19.04 10.13
N GLY A 157 7.88 19.54 10.55
CA GLY A 157 7.03 20.40 9.72
C GLY A 157 6.40 19.65 8.53
N VAL A 158 6.28 18.33 8.61
CA VAL A 158 5.61 17.53 7.58
C VAL A 158 4.11 17.84 7.61
N PRO A 159 3.49 18.23 6.49
CA PRO A 159 2.05 18.45 6.42
C PRO A 159 1.27 17.18 6.79
N ILE A 160 0.33 17.33 7.73
CA ILE A 160 -0.58 16.27 8.16
C ILE A 160 -1.89 16.46 7.41
N ALA A 161 -2.35 15.42 6.71
CA ALA A 161 -3.62 15.48 5.98
C ALA A 161 -4.80 15.30 6.93
N GLU A 162 -4.64 14.46 7.96
CA GLU A 162 -5.63 14.27 9.02
C GLU A 162 -4.97 13.83 10.33
N GLU A 163 -5.45 14.40 11.43
CA GLU A 163 -5.21 13.92 12.78
C GLU A 163 -6.38 13.04 13.22
N VAL A 164 -6.14 11.74 13.39
CA VAL A 164 -7.19 10.75 13.61
C VAL A 164 -7.34 10.48 15.11
N THR A 165 -8.56 10.67 15.62
CA THR A 165 -8.90 10.49 17.05
C THR A 165 -9.96 9.42 17.30
N VAL A 166 -10.65 8.97 16.24
CA VAL A 166 -11.84 8.09 16.33
C VAL A 166 -11.55 6.73 16.99
N PHE A 167 -10.30 6.29 16.98
CA PHE A 167 -9.87 5.03 17.59
C PHE A 167 -9.49 5.16 19.08
N ASN A 168 -9.37 6.39 19.58
CA ASN A 168 -8.97 6.67 20.96
C ASN A 168 -10.19 7.17 21.78
N PRO A 169 -10.66 6.43 22.81
CA PRO A 169 -11.78 6.85 23.64
C PRO A 169 -11.60 8.18 24.37
N ALA A 170 -10.36 8.61 24.60
CA ALA A 170 -10.05 9.91 25.21
C ALA A 170 -10.12 11.07 24.20
N GLY A 171 -10.33 10.79 22.91
CA GLY A 171 -10.35 11.78 21.84
C GLY A 171 -8.98 12.35 21.49
N GLU A 172 -7.90 11.70 21.94
CA GLU A 172 -6.53 12.13 21.66
C GLU A 172 -6.08 11.65 20.27
N VAL A 173 -5.22 12.44 19.63
CA VAL A 173 -4.61 12.08 18.35
C VAL A 173 -3.54 11.02 18.59
N ASP A 174 -3.84 9.79 18.21
CA ASP A 174 -2.92 8.66 18.31
C ASP A 174 -2.66 7.98 16.96
N ASN A 175 -3.20 8.53 15.88
CA ASN A 175 -3.06 8.05 14.51
C ASN A 175 -2.96 9.26 13.55
N LEU A 176 -2.20 9.15 12.47
CA LEU A 176 -2.10 10.20 11.44
C LEU A 176 -2.34 9.64 10.04
N VAL A 177 -2.96 10.47 9.19
CA VAL A 177 -2.91 10.31 7.73
C VAL A 177 -1.99 11.40 7.17
N LEU A 178 -0.97 10.99 6.42
CA LEU A 178 -0.11 11.88 5.63
C LEU A 178 -0.39 11.66 4.14
N ARG A 179 -0.02 12.65 3.32
CA ARG A 179 -0.15 12.56 1.87
C ARG A 179 1.00 13.30 1.20
N ASP A 180 1.63 12.67 0.22
CA ASP A 180 2.61 13.37 -0.60
C ASP A 180 1.92 14.23 -1.69
N PRO A 181 2.63 15.18 -2.31
CA PRO A 181 2.08 15.97 -3.42
C PRO A 181 1.65 15.15 -4.64
N GLY A 182 2.23 13.96 -4.83
CA GLY A 182 1.86 13.01 -5.89
C GLY A 182 0.57 12.23 -5.62
N GLY A 183 0.01 12.34 -4.42
CA GLY A 183 -1.26 11.75 -4.01
C GLY A 183 -1.15 10.41 -3.26
N LEU A 184 0.05 9.86 -3.06
CA LEU A 184 0.33 8.68 -2.25
C LEU A 184 0.02 8.96 -0.78
N GLY A 185 -0.77 8.09 -0.15
CA GLY A 185 -1.09 8.19 1.27
C GLY A 185 -0.12 7.43 2.17
N PHE A 186 -0.10 7.84 3.45
CA PHE A 186 0.62 7.16 4.50
C PHE A 186 -0.26 7.10 5.74
N PHE A 187 -0.48 5.91 6.27
CA PHE A 187 -1.15 5.69 7.55
C PHE A 187 -0.09 5.42 8.62
N VAL A 188 0.00 6.28 9.63
CA VAL A 188 0.96 6.15 10.74
C VAL A 188 0.19 5.81 12.00
N PHE A 189 0.00 4.51 12.23
CA PHE A 189 -1.00 3.99 13.15
C PHE A 189 -0.45 3.32 14.40
N ASN A 190 -1.27 3.42 15.44
CA ASN A 190 -1.15 2.75 16.71
C ASN A 190 -1.99 1.47 16.67
N ASP A 191 -1.33 0.32 16.49
CA ASP A 191 -1.91 -1.03 16.56
C ASP A 191 -1.99 -1.61 17.98
#